data_AF-A0A7W1EFY7-F1
#
_entry.id   AF-A0A7W1EFY7-F1
#
_cell.length_a   1.000
_cell.length_b   1.000
_cell.length_c   1.000
_cell.angle_alpha   90.00
_cell.angle_beta   90.00
_cell.angle_gamma   90.00
#
_symmetry.space_group_name_H-M   'P 1'
#
loop_
_entity.id
_entity.type
_entity.pdbx_description
1 polymer ?
#
loop_
_entity_poly.entity_id
_entity_poly.type
_entity_poly.pdbx_seq_one_letter_code
_entity_poly.pdbx_strand_id
1 'polypeptide(L)'
;MKLIIPLSIVASLIIITACNSSKKSSTSATKPAVIPVAAGTSTTASIPTSTVSSVNIVKSTNGIYAPGNEELIAIQKQYKDVTLNQLNQGYEIYTKGACIKCHGAIEIYPREEVQWGSVINDMAYRAGISASEKDAVLKYVLSIKATQPR
;
A
#
# COMPACT_ATOMS: atom_id res chain seq x y z
N MET A 1 -33.06 -27.74 -27.60
CA MET A 1 -33.33 -28.60 -26.42
C MET A 1 -33.31 -27.74 -25.17
N LYS A 2 -34.18 -28.07 -24.20
CA LYS A 2 -34.65 -27.22 -23.10
C LYS A 2 -33.59 -26.92 -22.03
N LEU A 3 -33.64 -25.68 -21.57
CA LEU A 3 -32.95 -25.08 -20.42
C LEU A 3 -33.59 -25.58 -19.11
N ILE A 4 -32.80 -26.04 -18.12
CA ILE A 4 -33.27 -26.20 -16.73
C ILE A 4 -32.14 -25.85 -15.76
N ILE A 5 -32.39 -24.79 -14.97
CA ILE A 5 -31.65 -24.36 -13.78
C ILE A 5 -32.51 -24.74 -12.55
N PRO A 6 -31.93 -25.22 -11.45
CA PRO A 6 -32.49 -25.00 -10.11
C PRO A 6 -31.46 -24.22 -9.27
N LEU A 7 -31.72 -22.96 -8.89
CA LEU A 7 -32.52 -22.51 -7.74
C LEU A 7 -32.20 -23.29 -6.44
N SER A 8 -31.35 -22.69 -5.59
CA SER A 8 -31.36 -22.94 -4.15
C SER A 8 -31.07 -21.64 -3.42
N ILE A 9 -32.11 -21.20 -2.73
CA ILE A 9 -32.15 -20.05 -1.82
C ILE A 9 -31.71 -20.57 -0.45
N VAL A 10 -30.65 -20.02 0.12
CA VAL A 10 -30.44 -20.06 1.58
C VAL A 10 -30.11 -18.65 2.03
N ALA A 11 -31.14 -17.99 2.56
CA ALA A 11 -31.02 -16.78 3.34
C ALA A 11 -30.45 -17.13 4.71
N SER A 12 -29.42 -16.42 5.16
CA SER A 12 -29.08 -16.32 6.57
C SER A 12 -28.47 -14.95 6.83
N LEU A 13 -29.35 -14.05 7.29
CA LEU A 13 -29.02 -12.83 8.01
C LEU A 13 -28.32 -13.22 9.33
N ILE A 14 -27.13 -12.69 9.58
CA ILE A 14 -26.68 -12.43 10.96
C ILE A 14 -26.12 -11.01 10.98
N ILE A 15 -26.88 -10.13 11.63
CA ILE A 15 -26.51 -8.76 11.98
C ILE A 15 -25.84 -8.84 13.34
N ILE A 16 -24.59 -8.38 13.47
CA ILE A 16 -24.03 -8.01 14.77
C ILE A 16 -23.43 -6.62 14.65
N THR A 17 -24.19 -5.67 15.18
CA THR A 17 -23.87 -4.27 15.41
C THR A 17 -23.02 -4.16 16.69
N ALA A 18 -21.87 -3.51 16.61
CA ALA A 18 -21.21 -2.93 17.79
C ALA A 18 -20.56 -1.60 17.42
N CYS A 19 -21.31 -0.52 17.65
CA CYS A 19 -20.77 0.83 17.74
C CYS A 19 -19.97 0.92 19.05
N ASN A 20 -18.69 1.28 19.00
CA ASN A 20 -17.99 1.77 20.19
C ASN A 20 -17.92 3.31 20.09
N SER A 21 -18.63 3.96 21.01
CA SER A 21 -18.83 5.41 21.03
C SER A 21 -17.60 6.15 21.56
N SER A 22 -17.24 7.20 20.84
CA SER A 22 -16.36 8.28 21.26
C SER A 22 -16.87 8.92 22.56
N LYS A 23 -16.08 8.88 23.64
CA LYS A 23 -16.28 9.79 24.79
C LYS A 23 -15.52 11.08 24.56
N LYS A 24 -16.23 12.06 24.00
CA LYS A 24 -15.90 13.48 24.10
C LYS A 24 -16.38 13.96 25.48
N SER A 25 -15.45 14.35 26.34
CA SER A 25 -15.77 15.02 27.61
C SER A 25 -15.62 16.52 27.41
N SER A 26 -16.69 17.27 27.67
CA SER A 26 -16.70 18.73 27.65
C SER A 26 -17.46 19.29 28.87
N THR A 27 -16.66 19.84 29.80
CA THR A 27 -16.73 21.17 30.44
C THR A 27 -17.85 21.56 31.43
N SER A 28 -17.42 21.96 32.65
CA SER A 28 -17.73 23.20 33.44
C SER A 28 -17.99 22.89 34.92
N ALA A 29 -17.59 23.64 35.94
CA ALA A 29 -16.75 24.83 36.13
C ALA A 29 -16.53 25.02 37.65
N THR A 30 -15.40 25.60 38.09
CA THR A 30 -15.31 26.57 39.21
C THR A 30 -13.97 27.33 39.12
N LYS A 31 -14.06 28.66 39.21
CA LYS A 31 -13.06 29.74 39.08
C LYS A 31 -12.60 30.18 40.51
N PRO A 32 -11.67 31.14 40.78
CA PRO A 32 -10.37 31.54 40.20
C PRO A 32 -9.18 31.52 41.20
N ALA A 33 -7.94 31.55 40.69
CA ALA A 33 -6.87 32.42 41.21
C ALA A 33 -5.87 32.74 40.07
N VAL A 34 -5.92 33.90 39.38
CA VAL A 34 -5.03 35.10 39.50
C VAL A 34 -3.53 34.75 39.76
N ILE A 35 -2.45 35.17 39.06
CA ILE A 35 -2.07 36.08 37.94
C ILE A 35 -0.63 35.63 37.41
N PRO A 36 0.18 36.37 36.58
CA PRO A 36 0.41 36.24 35.11
C PRO A 36 1.89 36.00 34.62
N VAL A 37 2.10 36.15 33.29
CA VAL A 37 3.35 36.53 32.55
C VAL A 37 4.29 35.35 32.20
N ALA A 38 4.82 35.14 30.98
CA ALA A 38 4.93 35.88 29.71
C ALA A 38 4.95 34.85 28.54
N ALA A 39 4.26 35.06 27.42
CA ALA A 39 4.75 35.68 26.18
C ALA A 39 5.92 34.95 25.49
N GLY A 40 5.61 34.37 24.31
CA GLY A 40 6.54 34.25 23.19
C GLY A 40 7.06 32.85 22.89
N THR A 41 6.60 32.24 21.79
CA THR A 41 7.41 32.08 20.57
C THR A 41 6.68 31.16 19.59
N SER A 42 6.27 31.75 18.48
CA SER A 42 5.87 31.08 17.25
C SER A 42 7.00 30.17 16.80
N THR A 43 6.84 28.86 16.94
CA THR A 43 7.79 27.91 16.35
C THR A 43 7.28 27.58 14.95
N THR A 44 7.85 28.27 13.97
CA THR A 44 7.84 27.91 12.56
C THR A 44 8.21 26.43 12.47
N ALA A 45 7.25 25.58 12.13
CA ALA A 45 7.49 24.19 11.80
C ALA A 45 8.30 24.17 10.51
N SER A 46 9.62 24.03 10.66
CA SER A 46 10.53 23.73 9.57
C SER A 46 10.08 22.42 8.94
N ILE A 47 9.55 22.53 7.72
CA ILE A 47 9.37 21.40 6.81
C ILE A 47 10.76 20.75 6.67
N PRO A 48 10.97 19.49 7.04
CA PRO A 48 12.18 18.80 6.63
C PRO A 48 12.11 18.68 5.11
N THR A 49 12.87 19.51 4.43
CA THR A 49 13.23 19.35 3.03
C THR A 49 13.91 17.99 2.93
N SER A 50 13.14 16.95 2.62
CA SER A 50 13.67 15.65 2.21
C SER A 50 14.48 15.91 0.95
N THR A 51 15.79 16.02 1.15
CA THR A 51 16.80 16.00 0.12
C THR A 51 16.54 14.77 -0.74
N VAL A 52 15.96 15.00 -1.91
CA VAL A 52 15.81 14.00 -2.95
C VAL A 52 17.22 13.72 -3.44
N SER A 53 17.89 12.78 -2.78
CA SER A 53 19.10 12.17 -3.30
C SER A 53 18.71 11.44 -4.57
N SER A 54 18.84 12.14 -5.69
CA SER A 54 18.94 11.57 -7.02
C SER A 54 20.26 10.81 -7.10
N VAL A 55 20.34 9.70 -6.38
CA VAL A 55 21.36 8.68 -6.63
C VAL A 55 21.00 8.11 -7.97
N ASN A 56 21.95 8.13 -8.89
CA ASN A 56 21.86 7.44 -10.17
C ASN A 56 21.89 5.93 -9.86
N ILE A 57 20.76 5.39 -9.40
CA ILE A 57 20.59 3.97 -9.12
C ILE A 57 20.53 3.30 -10.48
N VAL A 58 21.62 2.63 -10.86
CA VAL A 58 21.62 1.74 -12.01
C VAL A 58 20.53 0.70 -11.76
N LYS A 59 19.43 0.82 -12.49
CA LYS A 59 18.29 -0.11 -12.39
C LYS A 59 18.77 -1.51 -12.71
N SER A 60 18.38 -2.47 -11.89
CA SER A 60 18.72 -3.88 -12.11
C SER A 60 18.20 -4.35 -13.46
N THR A 61 18.99 -5.17 -14.16
CA THR A 61 18.64 -5.75 -15.46
C THR A 61 17.49 -6.75 -15.40
N ASN A 62 17.15 -7.25 -14.21
CA ASN A 62 16.04 -8.18 -13.98
C ASN A 62 14.75 -7.50 -13.48
N GLY A 63 14.76 -6.18 -13.30
CA GLY A 63 13.62 -5.43 -12.78
C GLY A 63 13.38 -5.59 -11.28
N ILE A 64 14.32 -6.14 -10.51
CA ILE A 64 14.21 -6.25 -9.06
C ILE A 64 15.07 -5.16 -8.40
N TYR A 65 14.44 -4.05 -8.03
CA TYR A 65 15.07 -2.95 -7.29
C TYR A 65 14.02 -2.21 -6.45
N ALA A 66 14.50 -1.43 -5.47
CA ALA A 66 13.62 -0.61 -4.62
C ALA A 66 12.97 0.51 -5.45
N PRO A 67 11.66 0.76 -5.30
CA PRO A 67 10.96 1.75 -6.09
C PRO A 67 11.34 3.18 -5.67
N GLY A 68 11.48 4.07 -6.65
CA GLY A 68 11.72 5.49 -6.45
C GLY A 68 10.55 6.37 -6.89
N ASN A 69 10.82 7.66 -6.99
CA ASN A 69 9.83 8.64 -7.45
C ASN A 69 9.44 8.42 -8.93
N GLU A 70 10.35 7.89 -9.75
CA GLU A 70 10.06 7.57 -11.15
C GLU A 70 8.98 6.49 -11.27
N GLU A 71 9.13 5.39 -10.52
CA GLU A 71 8.17 4.28 -10.45
C GLU A 71 6.82 4.77 -9.92
N LEU A 72 6.83 5.63 -8.90
CA LEU A 72 5.62 6.24 -8.33
C LEU A 72 4.87 7.08 -9.37
N ILE A 73 5.57 8.00 -10.05
CA ILE A 73 4.96 8.86 -11.08
C ILE A 73 4.41 8.01 -12.22
N ALA A 74 5.12 6.95 -12.62
CA ALA A 74 4.70 6.08 -13.69
C ALA A 74 3.39 5.33 -13.34
N ILE A 75 3.33 4.73 -12.14
CA ILE A 75 2.16 3.94 -11.72
C ILE A 75 0.94 4.81 -11.41
N GLN A 76 1.13 6.05 -10.95
CA GLN A 76 0.05 6.98 -10.64
C GLN A 76 -0.76 7.43 -11.87
N LYS A 77 -0.25 7.22 -13.08
CA LYS A 77 -1.02 7.42 -14.33
C LYS A 77 -2.23 6.50 -14.41
N GLN A 78 -2.15 5.31 -13.82
CA GLN A 78 -3.24 4.33 -13.77
C GLN A 78 -3.87 4.23 -12.38
N TYR A 79 -3.11 4.45 -11.31
CA TYR A 79 -3.55 4.26 -9.93
C TYR A 79 -3.21 5.49 -9.07
N LYS A 80 -4.10 6.48 -9.08
CA LYS A 80 -3.84 7.83 -8.53
C LYS A 80 -3.49 7.86 -7.04
N ASP A 81 -4.02 6.91 -6.27
CA ASP A 81 -3.88 6.90 -4.81
C ASP A 81 -2.67 6.08 -4.32
N VAL A 82 -1.88 5.52 -5.23
CA VAL A 82 -0.67 4.76 -4.87
C VAL A 82 0.36 5.70 -4.26
N THR A 83 1.00 5.24 -3.17
CA THR A 83 2.04 5.99 -2.46
C THR A 83 3.39 5.29 -2.55
N LEU A 84 4.48 6.03 -2.38
CA LEU A 84 5.82 5.43 -2.32
C LEU A 84 5.94 4.39 -1.19
N ASN A 85 5.26 4.64 -0.06
CA ASN A 85 5.23 3.70 1.06
C ASN A 85 4.60 2.37 0.67
N GLN A 86 3.50 2.40 -0.10
CA GLN A 86 2.86 1.18 -0.60
C GLN A 86 3.77 0.40 -1.56
N LEU A 87 4.49 1.10 -2.46
CA LEU A 87 5.44 0.46 -3.35
C LEU A 87 6.61 -0.17 -2.57
N ASN A 88 7.15 0.53 -1.58
CA ASN A 88 8.20 0.00 -0.71
C ASN A 88 7.72 -1.21 0.09
N GLN A 89 6.49 -1.19 0.61
CA GLN A 89 5.90 -2.36 1.26
C GLN A 89 5.82 -3.55 0.29
N GLY A 90 5.35 -3.33 -0.94
CA GLY A 90 5.31 -4.36 -1.97
C GLY A 90 6.69 -4.94 -2.29
N TYR A 91 7.70 -4.08 -2.41
CA TYR A 91 9.10 -4.47 -2.63
C TYR A 91 9.66 -5.35 -1.51
N GLU A 92 9.44 -4.98 -0.25
CA GLU A 92 9.91 -5.75 0.91
C GLU A 92 9.26 -7.15 0.94
N ILE A 93 7.95 -7.22 0.69
CA ILE A 93 7.23 -8.50 0.61
C ILE A 93 7.76 -9.36 -0.54
N TYR A 94 8.02 -8.74 -1.70
CA TYR A 94 8.48 -9.40 -2.91
C TYR A 94 9.90 -9.97 -2.81
N THR A 95 10.81 -9.26 -2.13
CA THR A 95 12.25 -9.57 -2.15
C THR A 95 12.79 -10.18 -0.87
N LYS A 96 12.14 -9.95 0.26
CA LYS A 96 12.60 -10.42 1.59
C LYS A 96 11.50 -11.11 2.39
N GLY A 97 10.24 -10.93 1.99
CA GLY A 97 9.08 -11.38 2.73
C GLY A 97 8.48 -12.69 2.23
N ALA A 98 7.15 -12.76 2.26
CA ALA A 98 6.40 -13.99 2.01
C ALA A 98 6.58 -14.56 0.60
N CYS A 99 6.84 -13.72 -0.40
CA CYS A 99 6.97 -14.15 -1.80
C CYS A 99 8.23 -15.00 -2.07
N ILE A 100 9.25 -14.92 -1.20
CA ILE A 100 10.51 -15.66 -1.39
C ILE A 100 10.67 -16.88 -0.48
N LYS A 101 9.65 -17.24 0.29
CA LYS A 101 9.73 -18.38 1.24
C LYS A 101 9.75 -19.74 0.55
N CYS A 102 9.17 -19.85 -0.63
CA CYS A 102 9.02 -21.11 -1.37
C CYS A 102 9.96 -21.22 -2.57
N HIS A 103 10.38 -20.09 -3.14
CA HIS A 103 11.31 -19.98 -4.27
C HIS A 103 11.96 -18.58 -4.23
N GLY A 104 13.03 -18.35 -4.99
CA GLY A 104 13.61 -17.01 -5.11
C GLY A 104 12.65 -15.99 -5.74
N ALA A 105 12.99 -14.70 -5.61
CA ALA A 105 12.23 -13.64 -6.29
C ALA A 105 12.30 -13.84 -7.81
N ILE A 106 11.13 -13.84 -8.46
CA ILE A 106 11.05 -14.01 -9.91
C ILE A 106 11.43 -12.69 -10.60
N GLU A 107 12.13 -12.75 -11.73
CA GLU A 107 12.48 -11.56 -12.49
C GLU A 107 11.23 -10.87 -13.04
N ILE A 108 11.21 -9.54 -12.99
CA ILE A 108 10.02 -8.76 -13.35
C ILE A 108 9.93 -8.55 -14.87
N TYR A 109 11.05 -8.20 -15.50
CA TYR A 109 11.08 -7.80 -16.91
C TYR A 109 10.72 -8.92 -17.91
N PRO A 110 11.16 -10.18 -17.75
CA PRO A 110 10.86 -11.24 -18.71
C PRO A 110 9.36 -11.62 -18.80
N ARG A 111 8.55 -11.20 -17.83
CA ARG A 111 7.11 -11.51 -17.80
C ARG A 111 6.29 -10.34 -18.34
N GLU A 112 5.26 -10.67 -19.11
CA GLU A 112 4.32 -9.69 -19.64
C GLU A 112 3.47 -9.05 -18.53
N GLU A 113 3.17 -7.76 -18.69
CA GLU A 113 2.41 -6.99 -17.70
C GLU A 113 1.07 -7.66 -17.35
N VAL A 114 0.35 -8.11 -18.38
CA VAL A 114 -0.99 -8.73 -18.26
C VAL A 114 -1.00 -10.03 -17.46
N GLN A 115 0.14 -10.69 -17.30
CA GLN A 115 0.25 -11.96 -16.57
C GLN A 115 0.40 -11.76 -15.07
N TRP A 116 0.91 -10.60 -14.63
CA TRP A 116 1.25 -10.39 -13.22
C TRP A 116 0.06 -10.44 -12.28
N GLY A 117 -1.11 -9.98 -12.72
CA GLY A 117 -2.34 -10.04 -11.92
C GLY A 117 -2.70 -11.47 -11.50
N SER A 118 -2.68 -12.43 -12.44
CA SER A 118 -3.02 -13.83 -12.12
C SER A 118 -1.94 -14.52 -11.30
N VAL A 119 -0.66 -14.29 -11.64
CA VAL A 119 0.49 -14.86 -10.93
C VAL A 119 0.51 -14.41 -9.46
N ILE A 120 0.35 -13.11 -9.21
CA ILE A 120 0.34 -12.58 -7.85
C ILE A 120 -0.88 -13.07 -7.08
N ASN A 121 -2.02 -13.25 -7.74
CA ASN A 121 -3.21 -13.78 -7.07
C ASN A 121 -3.02 -15.23 -6.61
N ASP A 122 -2.46 -16.09 -7.46
CA ASP A 122 -2.17 -17.48 -7.11
C ASP A 122 -1.09 -17.57 -6.01
N MET A 123 0.00 -16.81 -6.16
CA MET A 123 1.08 -16.83 -5.17
C MET A 123 0.67 -16.20 -3.84
N ALA A 124 -0.17 -15.17 -3.82
CA ALA A 124 -0.63 -14.53 -2.59
C ALA A 124 -1.46 -15.50 -1.73
N TYR A 125 -2.32 -16.32 -2.35
CA TYR A 125 -3.05 -17.37 -1.66
C TYR A 125 -2.11 -18.38 -1.01
N ARG A 126 -1.10 -18.85 -1.76
CA ARG A 126 -0.12 -19.83 -1.27
C ARG A 126 0.83 -19.27 -0.22
N ALA A 127 1.17 -17.98 -0.33
CA ALA A 127 2.05 -17.27 0.60
C ALA A 127 1.33 -16.80 1.88
N GLY A 128 0.00 -16.88 1.91
CA GLY A 128 -0.82 -16.49 3.06
C GLY A 128 -0.78 -14.99 3.36
N ILE A 129 -0.63 -14.14 2.34
CA ILE A 129 -0.62 -12.68 2.51
C ILE A 129 -2.02 -12.08 2.38
N SER A 130 -2.26 -10.97 3.06
CA SER A 130 -3.53 -10.24 3.04
C SER A 130 -3.82 -9.60 1.67
N ALA A 131 -5.07 -9.17 1.48
CA ALA A 131 -5.48 -8.47 0.25
C ALA A 131 -4.71 -7.16 0.02
N SER A 132 -4.43 -6.40 1.10
CA SER A 132 -3.65 -5.15 1.02
C SER A 132 -2.19 -5.40 0.67
N GLU A 133 -1.59 -6.46 1.23
CA GLU A 133 -0.23 -6.86 0.89
C GLU A 133 -0.13 -7.34 -0.55
N LYS A 134 -1.11 -8.12 -1.02
CA LYS A 134 -1.22 -8.53 -2.42
C LYS A 134 -1.30 -7.32 -3.35
N ASP A 135 -2.14 -6.33 -3.03
CA ASP A 135 -2.24 -5.11 -3.84
C ASP A 135 -0.91 -4.35 -3.84
N ALA A 136 -0.26 -4.20 -2.69
CA ALA A 136 1.07 -3.56 -2.60
C ALA A 136 2.11 -4.27 -3.48
N VAL A 137 2.17 -5.60 -3.47
CA VAL A 137 3.07 -6.39 -4.33
C VAL A 137 2.74 -6.19 -5.81
N LEU A 138 1.45 -6.20 -6.18
CA LEU A 138 1.03 -5.95 -7.55
C LEU A 138 1.41 -4.54 -8.01
N LYS A 139 1.16 -3.50 -7.19
CA LYS A 139 1.55 -2.13 -7.53
C LYS A 139 3.05 -1.96 -7.66
N TYR A 140 3.83 -2.60 -6.78
CA TYR A 140 5.28 -2.64 -6.90
C TYR A 140 5.69 -3.19 -8.27
N VAL A 141 5.25 -4.40 -8.62
CA VAL A 141 5.64 -5.04 -9.89
C VAL A 141 5.23 -4.22 -11.11
N LEU A 142 3.99 -3.71 -11.13
CA LEU A 142 3.53 -2.88 -12.24
C LEU A 142 4.27 -1.54 -12.33
N SER A 143 4.69 -0.96 -11.20
CA SER A 143 5.49 0.26 -11.20
C SER A 143 6.87 0.05 -11.84
N ILE A 144 7.51 -1.10 -11.58
CA ILE A 144 8.77 -1.46 -12.23
C ILE A 144 8.58 -1.74 -13.73
N LYS A 145 7.49 -2.43 -14.11
CA LYS A 145 7.16 -2.65 -15.53
C LYS A 145 6.93 -1.33 -16.26
N ALA A 146 6.26 -0.37 -15.64
CA ALA A 146 5.97 0.92 -16.23
C ALA A 146 7.23 1.77 -16.49
N THR A 147 8.33 1.51 -15.78
CA THR A 147 9.62 2.18 -15.93
C THR A 147 10.72 1.28 -16.52
N GLN A 148 10.32 0.15 -17.11
CA GLN A 148 11.24 -0.78 -17.78
C GLN A 148 11.94 -0.07 -18.96
N PRO A 149 13.28 -0.12 -19.06
CA PRO A 149 14.00 0.34 -20.24
C PRO A 149 13.54 -0.42 -21.49
N ARG A 150 13.29 0.30 -22.58
CA ARG A 150 12.92 -0.27 -23.88
C ARG A 150 14.14 -0.52 -24.75
#